data_AF-A0A359CPC9-F1
#
_entry.id   AF-A0A359CPC9-F1
#
_cell.length_a   1.000
_cell.length_b   1.000
_cell.length_c   1.000
_cell.angle_alpha   90.00
_cell.angle_beta   90.00
_cell.angle_gamma   90.00
#
_symmetry.space_group_name_H-M   'P 1'
#
loop_
_entity.id
_entity.type
_entity.pdbx_description
1 polymer ?
#
loop_
_entity_poly.entity_id
_entity_poly.type
_entity_poly.pdbx_seq_one_letter_code
_entity_poly.pdbx_strand_id
1 'polypeptide(L)'
;CVNADGKLKSQDADYNSSMKKVSKTSPEEFQPKLAADLVEKQDVGKVDSVTGATNSSNDFKKLAQAALDNAKAGKTEEAVVENK
;
A
#
# COMPACT_ATOMS: atom_id res chain seq x y z
N CYS A 1 -5.81 -5.01 -1.78
CA CYS A 1 -5.96 -5.50 -3.16
C CYS A 1 -6.13 -7.02 -3.14
N VAL A 2 -7.16 -7.53 -3.82
CA VAL A 2 -7.50 -8.97 -3.89
C VAL A 2 -7.09 -9.56 -5.24
N ASN A 3 -6.72 -10.83 -5.28
CA ASN A 3 -6.44 -11.60 -6.49
C ASN A 3 -7.75 -11.99 -7.21
N ALA A 4 -7.67 -12.66 -8.35
CA ALA A 4 -8.83 -13.07 -9.14
C ALA A 4 -9.80 -13.99 -8.35
N ASP A 5 -9.30 -14.69 -7.34
CA ASP A 5 -10.06 -15.58 -6.46
C ASP A 5 -10.64 -14.87 -5.21
N GLY A 6 -10.54 -13.54 -5.14
CA GLY A 6 -11.02 -12.76 -3.99
C GLY A 6 -10.15 -12.90 -2.73
N LYS A 7 -9.02 -13.63 -2.79
CA LYS A 7 -8.04 -13.71 -1.71
C LYS A 7 -7.15 -12.48 -1.71
N LEU A 8 -6.65 -12.07 -0.55
CA LEU A 8 -5.70 -10.97 -0.48
C LEU A 8 -4.45 -11.32 -1.31
N LYS A 9 -4.03 -10.42 -2.22
CA LYS A 9 -2.83 -10.64 -3.06
C LYS A 9 -1.56 -10.89 -2.25
N SER A 10 -1.53 -10.46 -0.99
CA SER A 10 -0.44 -10.71 -0.06
C SER A 10 -0.40 -12.11 0.55
N GLN A 11 -1.49 -12.86 0.47
CA GLN A 11 -1.55 -14.26 0.91
C GLN A 11 -1.44 -15.25 -0.25
N ASP A 12 -1.32 -14.74 -1.48
CA ASP A 12 -1.15 -15.53 -2.67
C ASP A 12 0.34 -15.82 -2.87
N ALA A 13 0.74 -17.06 -2.60
CA ALA A 13 2.13 -17.50 -2.68
C ALA A 13 2.70 -17.46 -4.12
N ASP A 14 1.85 -17.68 -5.13
CA ASP A 14 2.25 -17.64 -6.53
C ASP A 14 2.41 -16.19 -7.01
N TYR A 15 1.52 -15.29 -6.57
CA TYR A 15 1.65 -13.86 -6.79
C TYR A 15 2.87 -13.27 -6.08
N ASN A 16 3.10 -13.65 -4.81
CA ASN A 16 4.29 -13.23 -4.06
C ASN A 16 5.57 -13.74 -4.75
N SER A 17 5.60 -14.98 -5.22
CA SER A 17 6.77 -15.55 -5.91
C SER A 17 7.03 -14.92 -7.28
N SER A 18 5.99 -14.72 -8.08
CA SER A 18 6.11 -14.06 -9.39
C SER A 18 6.53 -12.60 -9.25
N MET A 19 5.94 -11.87 -8.30
CA MET A 19 6.31 -10.48 -8.02
C MET A 19 7.74 -10.39 -7.44
N LYS A 20 8.15 -11.29 -6.55
CA LYS A 20 9.52 -11.31 -6.02
C LYS A 20 10.56 -11.63 -7.11
N LYS A 21 10.22 -12.47 -8.09
CA LYS A 21 11.10 -12.74 -9.24
C LYS A 21 11.26 -11.53 -10.17
N VAL A 22 10.19 -10.79 -10.45
CA VAL A 22 10.19 -9.67 -11.40
C VAL A 22 10.65 -8.37 -10.74
N SER A 23 10.10 -8.09 -9.57
CA SER A 23 10.22 -6.83 -8.86
C SER A 23 11.19 -6.87 -7.68
N LYS A 24 11.76 -8.03 -7.34
CA LYS A 24 12.62 -8.24 -6.15
C LYS A 24 11.95 -7.88 -4.82
N THR A 25 10.63 -7.73 -4.82
CA THR A 25 9.79 -7.44 -3.65
C THR A 25 8.44 -8.14 -3.81
N SER A 26 7.75 -8.40 -2.71
CA SER A 26 6.42 -9.01 -2.68
C SER A 26 5.45 -8.17 -1.84
N PRO A 27 4.13 -8.30 -2.06
CA PRO A 27 3.12 -7.65 -1.23
C PRO A 27 3.25 -7.94 0.27
N GLU A 28 3.64 -9.15 0.62
CA GLU A 28 3.93 -9.53 2.01
C GLU A 28 5.09 -8.72 2.63
N GLU A 29 6.06 -8.28 1.83
CA GLU A 29 7.20 -7.48 2.30
C GLU A 29 6.94 -5.97 2.22
N PHE A 30 6.37 -5.47 1.11
CA PHE A 30 6.18 -4.04 0.92
C PHE A 30 5.01 -3.48 1.74
N GLN A 31 3.96 -4.26 2.00
CA GLN A 31 2.82 -3.78 2.80
C GLN A 31 3.20 -3.42 4.24
N PRO A 32 3.84 -4.30 5.04
CA PRO A 32 4.24 -3.95 6.39
C PRO A 32 5.30 -2.84 6.40
N LYS A 33 6.20 -2.79 5.41
CA LYS A 33 7.19 -1.71 5.30
C LYS A 33 6.52 -0.35 5.08
N LEU A 34 5.60 -0.26 4.12
CA LEU A 34 4.85 0.98 3.84
C LEU A 34 4.00 1.41 5.04
N ALA A 35 3.38 0.46 5.74
CA ALA A 35 2.62 0.73 6.95
C ALA A 35 3.52 1.26 8.09
N ALA A 36 4.67 0.64 8.33
CA ALA A 36 5.62 1.09 9.33
C ALA A 36 6.17 2.49 8.99
N ASP A 37 6.58 2.72 7.73
CA ASP A 37 7.03 4.02 7.24
C ASP A 37 5.95 5.10 7.45
N LEU A 38 4.68 4.80 7.18
CA LEU A 38 3.58 5.74 7.37
C LEU A 38 3.36 6.06 8.85
N VAL A 39 3.41 5.05 9.73
CA VAL A 39 3.24 5.24 11.18
C VAL A 39 4.39 6.07 11.75
N GLU A 40 5.62 5.78 11.34
CA GLU A 40 6.82 6.47 11.82
C GLU A 40 6.90 7.91 11.31
N LYS A 41 6.64 8.13 10.02
CA LYS A 41 6.82 9.44 9.40
C LYS A 41 5.61 10.34 9.52
N GLN A 42 4.40 9.77 9.70
CA GLN A 42 3.10 10.47 9.71
C GLN A 42 2.89 11.39 8.48
N ASP A 43 3.68 11.18 7.43
CA ASP A 43 3.78 12.04 6.26
C ASP A 43 3.98 11.16 5.02
N VAL A 44 2.97 11.16 4.17
CA VAL A 44 2.91 10.38 2.94
C VAL A 44 4.02 10.75 1.96
N GLY A 45 4.38 12.04 1.92
CA GLY A 45 5.43 12.55 1.04
C GLY A 45 6.80 11.95 1.38
N LYS A 46 6.99 11.52 2.64
CA LYS A 46 8.23 10.93 3.15
C LYS A 46 8.23 9.40 3.14
N VAL A 47 7.10 8.76 2.89
CA VAL A 47 7.05 7.30 2.72
C VAL A 47 7.87 6.94 1.48
N ASP A 48 8.89 6.11 1.63
CA ASP A 48 9.75 5.74 0.51
C ASP A 48 9.02 4.78 -0.42
N SER A 49 9.14 5.01 -1.74
CA SER A 49 8.60 4.06 -2.70
C SER A 49 9.41 2.76 -2.63
N VAL A 50 8.73 1.62 -2.56
CA VAL A 50 9.43 0.33 -2.59
C VAL A 50 9.81 0.01 -4.03
N THR A 51 11.11 -0.14 -4.29
CA THR A 51 11.66 -0.48 -5.60
C THR A 51 11.05 -1.79 -6.11
N GLY A 52 10.41 -1.76 -7.28
CA GLY A 52 9.68 -2.91 -7.84
C GLY A 52 8.19 -2.97 -7.51
N ALA A 53 7.72 -2.18 -6.54
CA ALA A 53 6.31 -2.01 -6.21
C ALA A 53 5.88 -0.54 -6.38
N THR A 54 6.39 0.15 -7.41
CA THR A 54 6.15 1.58 -7.64
C THR A 54 4.66 1.91 -7.76
N ASN A 55 3.90 1.13 -8.54
CA ASN A 55 2.44 1.34 -8.66
C ASN A 55 1.74 1.13 -7.31
N SER A 56 2.02 0.01 -6.63
CA SER A 56 1.44 -0.27 -5.30
C SER A 56 1.81 0.78 -4.26
N SER A 57 3.03 1.33 -4.32
CA SER A 57 3.51 2.37 -3.41
C SER A 57 2.80 3.70 -3.67
N ASN A 58 2.58 4.07 -4.94
CA ASN A 58 1.82 5.26 -5.29
C ASN A 58 0.35 5.15 -4.86
N ASP A 59 -0.27 3.99 -5.04
CA ASP A 59 -1.65 3.73 -4.60
C ASP A 59 -1.76 3.82 -3.08
N PHE A 60 -0.81 3.21 -2.36
CA PHE A 60 -0.73 3.30 -0.91
C PHE A 60 -0.58 4.75 -0.45
N LYS A 61 0.27 5.54 -1.11
CA LYS A 61 0.44 6.97 -0.78
C LYS A 61 -0.86 7.74 -0.96
N LYS A 62 -1.59 7.56 -2.06
CA LYS A 62 -2.88 8.22 -2.26
C LYS A 62 -3.88 7.89 -1.15
N LEU A 63 -3.98 6.61 -0.79
CA LEU A 63 -4.84 6.13 0.30
C LEU A 63 -4.41 6.71 1.66
N ALA A 64 -3.12 6.68 1.95
CA ALA A 64 -2.55 7.22 3.17
C ALA A 64 -2.77 8.74 3.28
N GLN A 65 -2.73 9.46 2.15
CA GLN A 65 -2.95 10.91 2.12
C GLN A 65 -4.39 11.23 2.46
N ALA A 66 -5.34 10.55 1.82
CA ALA A 66 -6.76 10.68 2.14
C ALA A 66 -7.05 10.30 3.60
N ALA A 67 -6.42 9.24 4.12
CA ALA A 67 -6.55 8.84 5.51
C ALA A 67 -6.02 9.91 6.48
N LEU A 68 -4.86 10.51 6.18
CA LEU A 68 -4.28 11.61 6.97
C LEU A 68 -5.10 12.90 6.88
N ASP A 69 -5.64 13.22 5.71
CA ASP A 69 -6.50 14.39 5.51
C ASP A 69 -7.83 14.23 6.26
N ASN A 70 -8.42 13.03 6.24
CA ASN A 70 -9.59 12.70 7.05
C ASN A 70 -9.28 12.75 8.55
N ALA A 71 -8.14 12.19 8.98
CA ALA A 71 -7.71 12.24 10.38
C ALA A 71 -7.52 13.70 10.86
N LYS A 72 -6.91 14.56 10.03
CA LYS A 72 -6.78 16.00 10.32
C LYS A 72 -8.13 16.72 10.36
N ALA A 73 -9.06 16.33 9.49
CA ALA A 73 -10.42 16.88 9.47
C ALA A 73 -11.32 16.32 10.58
N GLY A 74 -10.83 15.38 11.42
CA GLY A 74 -11.62 14.71 12.45
C GLY A 74 -12.71 13.79 11.89
N LYS A 75 -12.63 13.42 10.60
CA LYS A 75 -13.57 12.52 9.94
C LYS A 75 -13.12 11.09 10.15
N THR A 76 -13.86 10.35 10.97
CA THR A 76 -13.66 8.90 11.21
C THR A 76 -14.40 8.02 10.19
N GLU A 77 -15.03 8.63 9.19
CA GLU A 77 -15.75 7.94 8.13
C GLU A 77 -14.78 7.28 7.14
N GLU A 78 -15.17 6.11 6.59
CA GLU A 78 -14.38 5.41 5.58
C GLU A 78 -14.17 6.30 4.35
N ALA A 79 -12.91 6.61 4.05
CA ALA A 79 -12.54 7.34 2.84
C ALA A 79 -12.47 6.36 1.66
N VAL A 80 -13.41 6.46 0.72
CA VAL A 80 -13.32 5.74 -0.56
C VAL A 80 -12.44 6.58 -1.50
N VAL A 81 -11.21 6.14 -1.72
CA VAL A 81 -10.32 6.77 -2.71
C VAL A 81 -10.45 6.03 -4.03
N GLU A 82 -11.08 6.67 -5.01
CA GLU A 82 -11.10 6.15 -6.38
C GLU A 82 -9.70 6.27 -6.99
N ASN A 83 -9.15 5.14 -7.41
CA ASN A 83 -7.91 5.09 -8.15
C ASN A 83 -8.26 4.96 -9.64
N LYS A 84 -8.20 6.08 -10.36
CA LYS A 84 -8.53 6.19 -11.79
C LYS A 84 -7.35 5.81 -12.68
#